data_AF-A0AA51INT2-F1
#
_entry.id   AF-A0AA51INT2-F1
#
_cell.length_a   1.000
_cell.length_b   1.000
_cell.length_c   1.000
_cell.angle_alpha   90.00
_cell.angle_beta   90.00
_cell.angle_gamma   90.00
#
_symmetry.space_group_name_H-M   'P 1'
#
loop_
_entity.id
_entity.type
_entity.pdbx_description
1 polymer ?
#
loop_
_entity_poly.entity_id
_entity_poly.type
_entity_poly.pdbx_seq_one_letter_code
_entity_poly.pdbx_strand_id
1 'polypeptide(L)' 'YEDEDVKEALRRLPDHVVDERNFRMVRAIQLSLQKTILPKEEWTKFEEDKLYLTPIVEQVKKERKERENWEK' A
#
# COMPACT_ATOMS: atom_id res chain seq x y z
N TYR A 1 -3.02 -0.22 8.69
CA TYR A 1 -3.33 -1.54 9.29
C TYR A 1 -3.30 -2.54 8.15
N GLU A 2 -2.53 -3.61 8.29
CA GLU A 2 -2.40 -4.65 7.26
C GLU A 2 -3.25 -5.84 7.69
N ASP A 3 -4.49 -5.87 7.19
CA ASP A 3 -5.38 -7.04 7.32
C ASP A 3 -4.99 -8.13 6.31
N GLU A 4 -5.63 -9.30 6.41
CA GLU A 4 -5.32 -10.45 5.52
C GLU A 4 -5.59 -10.12 4.04
N ASP A 5 -6.62 -9.33 3.74
CA ASP A 5 -6.93 -8.88 2.37
C ASP A 5 -5.81 -7.98 1.82
N VAL A 6 -5.24 -7.09 2.65
CA VAL A 6 -4.11 -6.21 2.30
C VAL A 6 -2.82 -7.00 2.14
N LYS A 7 -2.55 -8.00 2.98
CA LYS A 7 -1.37 -8.87 2.84
C LYS A 7 -1.39 -9.64 1.52
N GLU A 8 -2.54 -10.21 1.16
CA GLU A 8 -2.70 -10.90 -0.11
C GLU A 8 -2.60 -9.93 -1.30
N ALA A 9 -3.12 -8.70 -1.17
CA ALA A 9 -2.96 -7.68 -2.20
C ALA A 9 -1.49 -7.27 -2.39
N LEU A 10 -0.72 -7.12 -1.32
CA LEU A 10 0.72 -6.83 -1.39
C LEU A 10 1.49 -7.97 -2.07
N ARG A 11 1.11 -9.23 -1.82
CA ARG A 11 1.71 -10.41 -2.47
C ARG A 11 1.50 -10.46 -3.98
N ARG A 12 0.42 -9.84 -4.49
CA ARG A 12 0.08 -9.80 -5.92
C ARG A 12 0.74 -8.65 -6.68
N LEU A 13 1.26 -7.65 -5.98
CA LEU A 13 1.92 -6.52 -6.61
C LEU A 13 3.27 -6.94 -7.21
N PRO A 14 3.74 -6.26 -8.27
CA PRO A 14 5.10 -6.45 -8.77
C PRO A 14 6.15 -6.09 -7.71
N ASP A 15 7.23 -6.86 -7.65
CA ASP A 15 8.29 -6.71 -6.64
C ASP A 15 8.84 -5.28 -6.57
N HIS A 16 9.10 -4.63 -7.72
CA HIS A 16 9.60 -3.26 -7.76
C HIS A 16 8.67 -2.25 -7.06
N VAL A 17 7.35 -2.43 -7.16
CA VAL A 17 6.37 -1.55 -6.49
C VAL A 17 6.39 -1.77 -4.97
N VAL A 18 6.59 -3.01 -4.55
CA VAL A 18 6.72 -3.38 -3.13
C VAL A 18 8.01 -2.80 -2.56
N ASP A 19 9.12 -2.87 -3.30
CA ASP A 19 10.40 -2.28 -2.90
C ASP A 19 10.31 -0.75 -2.78
N GLU A 20 9.68 -0.08 -3.75
CA GLU A 20 9.41 1.36 -3.68
C GLU A 20 8.56 1.74 -2.45
N ARG A 21 7.52 0.95 -2.15
CA ARG A 21 6.70 1.13 -0.95
C ARG A 21 7.56 1.00 0.31
N ASN A 22 8.37 -0.05 0.39
CA ASN A 22 9.23 -0.32 1.54
C ASN A 22 10.24 0.82 1.74
N PHE A 23 10.84 1.33 0.66
CA PHE A 23 11.73 2.48 0.70
C PHE A 23 11.02 3.73 1.23
N ARG A 24 9.81 4.04 0.75
CA ARG A 24 9.01 5.17 1.25
C ARG A 24 8.71 5.03 2.75
N MET A 25 8.39 3.82 3.21
CA MET A 25 8.14 3.54 4.62
C MET A 25 9.39 3.71 5.48
N VAL A 26 10.53 3.17 5.06
CA VAL A 26 11.82 3.32 5.77
C VAL A 26 12.19 4.80 5.88
N ARG A 27 12.07 5.55 4.79
CA ARG A 27 12.31 7.00 4.77
C ARG A 27 11.40 7.75 5.75
N ALA A 28 10.11 7.43 5.77
CA ALA A 28 9.15 8.04 6.70
C ALA A 28 9.49 7.72 8.17
N ILE A 29 9.89 6.47 8.46
CA ILE A 29 10.32 6.05 9.80
C ILE A 29 11.58 6.81 10.21
N GLN A 30 12.56 6.95 9.32
CA GLN A 30 13.80 7.69 9.58
C GLN A 30 13.52 9.16 9.92
N LEU A 31 12.67 9.84 9.15
CA LEU A 31 12.27 11.22 9.42
C LEU A 31 11.56 11.34 10.79
N SER A 32 10.65 10.41 11.08
CA SER A 32 9.93 10.35 12.36
C SER A 32 10.86 10.09 13.55
N LEU A 33 11.90 9.26 13.37
CA LEU A 33 12.93 9.00 14.37
C LEU A 33 13.77 10.25 14.64
N GLN A 34 14.16 10.96 13.59
CA GLN A 34 14.97 12.18 13.67
C GLN A 34 14.16 13.42 14.10
N LYS A 35 12.83 13.31 14.16
CA LYS A 35 11.91 14.45 14.40
C LYS A 35 12.10 15.56 13.36
N THR A 36 12.46 15.18 12.15
CA THR A 36 12.62 16.06 11.00
C THR A 36 11.49 15.84 10.01
N ILE A 37 11.29 16.80 9.12
CA ILE A 37 10.32 16.73 8.04
C ILE A 37 11.05 16.63 6.71
N LEU A 38 10.37 16.08 5.70
CA LEU A 38 10.88 16.06 4.33
C LEU A 38 10.97 17.50 3.79
N PRO A 39 11.99 17.84 2.97
CA PRO A 39 12.03 19.11 2.23
C PRO A 39 10.76 19.35 1.43
N LYS A 40 10.32 20.61 1.33
CA LYS A 40 9.01 20.98 0.75
C LYS A 40 8.90 20.61 -0.73
N GLU A 41 10.03 20.64 -1.43
CA GLU A 41 10.15 20.32 -2.85
C GLU A 41 9.90 18.84 -3.14
N GLU A 42 10.10 17.97 -2.14
CA GLU A 42 9.93 16.51 -2.25
C GLU A 42 8.58 16.03 -1.68
N TRP A 43 7.69 16.94 -1.27
CA TRP A 43 6.37 16.57 -0.80
C TRP A 43 5.55 16.02 -1.96
N THR A 44 4.94 14.85 -1.75
CA THR A 44 4.03 14.24 -2.71
C THR A 44 2.90 15.22 -3.01
N LYS A 45 2.75 15.61 -4.27
CA LYS A 45 1.64 16.44 -4.72
C LYS A 45 0.38 15.61 -4.84
N PHE A 46 -0.77 16.26 -4.75
CA PHE A 46 -2.07 15.59 -4.86
C PHE A 46 -2.24 14.87 -6.20
N GLU A 47 -1.77 15.48 -7.29
CA GLU A 47 -1.87 14.94 -8.64
C GLU A 47 -0.91 13.77 -8.90
N GLU A 48 0.14 13.64 -8.09
CA GLU A 48 1.17 12.62 -8.21
C GLU A 48 0.86 11.37 -7.36
N ASP A 49 -0.08 11.47 -6.42
CA ASP A 49 -0.48 10.37 -5.56
C ASP A 49 -1.30 9.32 -6.34
N LYS A 50 -0.74 8.12 -6.45
CA LYS A 50 -1.33 6.99 -7.19
C LYS A 50 -1.79 5.94 -6.21
N LEU A 51 -3.06 5.55 -6.33
CA LEU A 51 -3.67 4.47 -5.54
C LEU A 51 -3.25 3.09 -6.06
N TYR A 52 -1.96 2.75 -5.97
CA TYR A 52 -1.41 1.49 -6.51
C TYR A 52 -1.95 0.22 -5.83
N LEU A 53 -2.38 0.32 -4.56
CA LEU A 53 -2.83 -0.83 -3.77
C LEU A 53 -4.35 -1.03 -3.80
N THR A 54 -5.13 0.05 -3.92
CA THR A 54 -6.61 0.04 -3.83
C THR A 54 -7.26 -0.94 -4.82
N PRO A 55 -6.90 -0.95 -6.13
CA PRO A 55 -7.55 -1.83 -7.10
C PRO A 55 -7.35 -3.31 -6.76
N ILE A 56 -6.16 -3.67 -6.25
CA ILE A 56 -5.82 -5.06 -5.91
C ILE A 56 -6.58 -5.48 -4.64
N VAL A 57 -6.65 -4.61 -3.64
CA VAL A 57 -7.41 -4.88 -2.40
C VAL A 57 -8.90 -5.07 -2.69
N GLU A 58 -9.47 -4.26 -3.57
CA GLU A 58 -10.87 -4.42 -3.99
C GLU A 58 -11.12 -5.75 -4.69
N GLN A 59 -10.21 -6.16 -5.57
CA GLN A 59 -10.27 -7.47 -6.22
C GLN A 59 -10.22 -8.61 -5.19
N VAL A 60 -9.27 -8.58 -4.25
CA VAL A 60 -9.14 -9.62 -3.20
C VAL A 60 -10.41 -9.68 -2.34
N LYS A 61 -10.96 -8.52 -1.94
CA LYS A 61 -12.21 -8.46 -1.18
C LYS A 61 -13.39 -9.03 -1.96
N LYS A 62 -13.43 -8.80 -3.27
CA LYS A 62 -14.49 -9.35 -4.13
C LYS A 62 -14.39 -10.87 -4.23
N GLU A 63 -13.20 -11.40 -4.48
CA GLU A 63 -12.94 -12.86 -4.52
C GLU A 63 -13.30 -13.53 -3.19
N ARG A 64 -12.94 -12.91 -2.06
CA ARG A 64 -13.30 -13.42 -0.73
C ARG A 64 -14.81 -13.49 -0.54
N LYS A 65 -15.54 -12.42 -0.88
CA LYS A 65 -17.01 -12.40 -0.79
C LYS A 65 -17.68 -13.41 -1.71
N GLU A 66 -17.14 -13.61 -2.91
CA GLU A 66 -17.64 -14.63 -3.85
C GLU A 66 -17.49 -16.04 -3.26
N ARG A 67 -16.34 -16.36 -2.65
CA ARG A 67 -16.13 -17.64 -1.96
C ARG A 67 -17.08 -17.82 -0.76
N GLU A 68 -17.20 -16.80 0.09
CA GLU A 68 -18.12 -16.81 1.24
C GLU A 68 -19.58 -17.03 0.80
N ASN A 69 -20.00 -16.49 -0.34
CA ASN A 69 -21.34 -16.68 -0.88
C ASN A 69 -21.54 -18.05 -1.54
N TRP A 70 -20.48 -18.66 -2.07
CA TRP A 70 -20.53 -20.00 -2.68
C TRP A 70 -20.58 -21.12 -1.63
N GLU A 71 -19.91 -20.92 -0.50
CA GLU A 71 -19.88 -21.86 0.62
C GLU A 71 -21.15 -21.81 1.50
N LYS A 72 -22.03 -20.83 1.25
CA LYS A 72 -23.27 -20.60 1.97
C LYS A 72 -24.46 -21.25 1.28
#